data_AF-I0H322-F1
#
_entry.id   AF-I0H322-F1
#
_cell.length_a   1.000
_cell.length_b   1.000
_cell.length_c   1.000
_cell.angle_alpha   90.00
_cell.angle_beta   90.00
_cell.angle_gamma   90.00
#
_symmetry.space_group_name_H-M   'P 1'
#
loop_
_entity.id
_entity.type
_entity.pdbx_description
1 polymer ?
#
loop_
_entity_poly.entity_id
_entity_poly.type
_entity_poly.pdbx_seq_one_letter_code
_entity_poly.pdbx_strand_id
1 'polypeptide(L)' 'MLGGLHHMAISVDPARWDELVARLAEAGVEHAVHSGVSVYFTDPDGARIELIADPLGEMYGTKVL' A
#
# COMPACT_ATOMS: atom_id res chain seq x y z
N MET A 1 1.01 -22.48 4.26
CA MET A 1 2.23 -22.25 5.07
C MET A 1 1.80 -21.50 6.32
N LEU A 2 2.15 -21.95 7.53
CA LEU A 2 1.93 -21.18 8.76
C LEU A 2 3.24 -20.46 9.08
N GLY A 3 3.25 -19.12 9.06
CA GLY A 3 4.44 -18.30 9.39
C GLY A 3 5.16 -17.58 8.23
N GLY A 4 4.48 -17.29 7.10
CA GLY A 4 5.05 -16.52 5.99
C GLY A 4 4.85 -15.01 6.10
N LEU A 5 5.47 -14.22 5.22
CA LEU A 5 5.22 -12.78 5.11
C LEU A 5 3.73 -12.54 4.81
N HIS A 6 3.02 -11.88 5.72
CA HIS A 6 1.59 -11.61 5.57
C HIS A 6 1.32 -10.48 4.57
N HIS A 7 2.09 -9.39 4.66
CA HIS A 7 2.21 -8.31 3.67
C HIS A 7 3.39 -7.42 4.05
N MET A 8 3.83 -6.58 3.12
CA MET A 8 4.79 -5.51 3.34
C MET A 8 4.13 -4.17 3.06
N ALA A 9 4.18 -3.24 4.03
CA ALA A 9 3.71 -1.87 3.87
C ALA A 9 4.88 -0.93 3.58
N ILE A 10 4.72 -0.08 2.57
CA ILE A 10 5.69 0.93 2.17
C ILE A 10 5.01 2.30 2.32
N SER A 11 5.53 3.13 3.23
CA SER A 11 5.11 4.52 3.35
C SER A 11 5.51 5.29 2.09
N VAL A 12 4.57 6.05 1.53
CA VAL A 12 4.79 6.92 0.38
C VAL A 12 4.43 8.35 0.73
N ASP A 13 5.01 9.31 0.00
CA ASP A 13 4.64 10.71 0.14
C ASP A 13 3.16 10.91 -0.25
N PRO A 14 2.32 11.53 0.62
CA PRO A 14 0.92 11.82 0.30
C PRO A 14 0.75 12.56 -1.03
N ALA A 15 1.69 13.43 -1.42
CA ALA A 15 1.63 14.17 -2.67
C ALA A 15 1.76 13.28 -3.92
N ARG A 16 2.26 12.05 -3.76
CA ARG A 16 2.43 11.07 -4.85
C ARG A 16 1.36 9.99 -4.87
N TRP A 17 0.42 10.03 -3.93
CA TRP A 17 -0.60 9.00 -3.75
C TRP A 17 -1.40 8.73 -5.03
N ASP A 18 -2.05 9.76 -5.57
CA ASP A 18 -2.90 9.64 -6.75
C ASP A 18 -2.12 9.16 -7.97
N GLU A 19 -0.88 9.62 -8.14
CA GLU A 19 0.03 9.21 -9.21
C GLU A 19 0.34 7.71 -9.13
N LEU A 20 0.64 7.20 -7.94
CA LEU A 20 1.00 5.80 -7.74
C LEU A 20 -0.18 4.86 -7.96
N VAL A 21 -1.37 5.23 -7.49
CA VAL A 21 -2.61 4.46 -7.74
C VAL A 21 -2.94 4.46 -9.23
N ALA A 22 -2.82 5.61 -9.91
CA ALA A 22 -3.02 5.70 -11.36
C ALA A 22 -2.07 4.79 -12.14
N ARG A 23 -0.78 4.74 -11.76
CA ARG A 23 0.19 3.83 -12.39
C ARG A 23 -0.17 2.34 -12.24
N LEU A 24 -0.72 1.93 -11.10
CA LEU A 24 -1.21 0.56 -10.91
C LEU A 24 -2.37 0.26 -11.88
N ALA A 25 -3.31 1.20 -12.02
CA ALA A 25 -4.42 1.08 -12.95
C ALA A 25 -3.96 1.03 -14.42
N GLU A 26 -3.05 1.93 -14.82
CA GLU A 26 -2.47 1.99 -16.16
C GLU A 26 -1.71 0.71 -16.53
N ALA A 27 -1.02 0.11 -15.55
CA ALA A 27 -0.31 -1.15 -15.71
C ALA A 27 -1.25 -2.38 -15.73
N GLY A 28 -2.56 -2.20 -15.50
CA GLY A 28 -3.51 -3.29 -15.40
C GLY A 28 -3.31 -4.18 -14.16
N VAL A 29 -2.67 -3.67 -13.12
CA VAL A 29 -2.48 -4.39 -11.86
C VAL A 29 -3.76 -4.30 -11.05
N GLU A 30 -4.34 -5.46 -10.72
CA GLU A 30 -5.48 -5.53 -9.81
C GLU A 30 -5.09 -5.01 -8.42
N HIS A 31 -5.83 -4.02 -7.93
CA HIS A 31 -5.55 -3.37 -6.66
C HIS A 31 -6.84 -2.93 -5.96
N ALA A 32 -6.78 -2.83 -4.64
CA ALA A 32 -7.89 -2.42 -3.78
C ALA A 32 -7.49 -1.24 -2.90
N VAL A 33 -8.20 -0.12 -3.05
CA VAL A 33 -8.01 1.07 -2.21
C VAL A 33 -8.84 0.94 -0.93
N HIS A 34 -8.21 1.17 0.22
CA HIS A 34 -8.82 1.21 1.54
C HIS A 34 -8.59 2.57 2.21
N SER A 35 -9.63 3.10 2.87
CA SER A 35 -9.58 4.34 3.65
C SER A 35 -9.09 5.59 2.90
N GLY A 36 -8.98 5.54 1.56
CA GLY A 36 -8.52 6.65 0.71
C GLY A 36 -7.01 6.93 0.75
N VAL A 37 -6.26 6.26 1.63
CA VAL A 37 -4.80 6.50 1.85
C VAL A 37 -3.98 5.20 1.87
N SER A 38 -4.61 4.05 1.63
CA SER A 38 -3.95 2.74 1.59
C SER A 38 -4.43 1.96 0.37
N VAL A 39 -3.51 1.27 -0.32
CA VAL A 39 -3.80 0.50 -1.53
C VAL A 39 -3.03 -0.80 -1.48
N TYR A 40 -3.77 -1.89 -1.71
CA TYR A 40 -3.24 -3.23 -1.67
C TYR A 40 -3.20 -3.82 -3.08
N PHE A 41 -2.10 -4.51 -3.39
CA PHE A 41 -1.94 -5.28 -4.62
C PHE A 41 -1.02 -6.47 -4.36
N THR A 42 -0.94 -7.37 -5.33
CA THR A 42 -0.07 -8.55 -5.27
C THR A 42 1.06 -8.39 -6.28
N ASP A 43 2.30 -8.64 -5.86
CA ASP A 43 3.45 -8.63 -6.77
C ASP A 43 3.49 -9.91 -7.65
N PRO A 44 4.38 -9.99 -8.64
CA PRO A 44 4.47 -11.16 -9.52
C PRO A 44 4.80 -12.48 -8.81
N ASP A 45 5.40 -12.43 -7.62
CA ASP A 45 5.78 -13.59 -6.82
C ASP A 45 4.72 -13.99 -5.78
N GLY A 46 3.60 -13.26 -5.73
CA GLY A 46 2.47 -13.53 -4.84
C GLY A 46 2.55 -12.84 -3.47
N ALA A 47 3.53 -11.95 -3.25
CA ALA A 47 3.60 -11.18 -2.02
C ALA A 47 2.54 -10.07 -2.02
N ARG A 48 1.87 -9.90 -0.88
CA ARG A 48 0.90 -8.82 -0.68
C ARG A 48 1.64 -7.53 -0.32
N ILE A 49 1.44 -6.49 -1.11
CA ILE A 49 2.05 -5.18 -0.93
C ILE A 49 0.97 -4.17 -0.55
N GLU A 50 1.32 -3.26 0.36
CA GLU A 50 0.54 -2.07 0.70
C GLU A 50 1.38 -0.83 0.42
N LEU A 51 0.84 0.14 -0.33
CA LEU A 51 1.32 1.52 -0.25
C LEU A 51 0.41 2.28 0.70
N ILE A 52 1.01 3.01 1.64
CA ILE A 52 0.28 3.80 2.63
C ILE A 52 0.79 5.25 2.61
N ALA A 53 -0.14 6.20 2.51
CA ALA A 53 0.14 7.64 2.47
C ALA A 53 0.01 8.32 3.85
N ASP A 54 -0.17 7.56 4.93
CA ASP A 54 -0.05 8.11 6.28
C ASP A 54 1.40 8.59 6.52
N PRO A 55 1.58 9.70 7.26
CA PRO A 55 2.91 10.15 7.67
C PRO A 55 3.71 9.04 8.33
N LEU A 56 5.03 9.02 8.14
CA LEU A 56 5.90 8.03 8.77
C LEU A 56 5.76 8.10 10.30
N GLY A 57 5.48 6.95 10.92
CA GLY A 57 5.18 6.87 12.34
C GLY A 57 3.70 7.11 12.67
N GLU A 58 2.82 7.15 11.67
CA GLU A 58 1.37 7.11 11.81
C GLU A 58 0.79 5.89 11.08
N MET A 59 -0.27 5.31 11.65
CA MET A 59 -1.02 4.20 11.08
C MET A 59 -2.50 4.45 11.34
N TYR A 60 -3.28 4.54 10.27
CA TYR A 60 -4.70 4.89 10.28
C TYR A 60 -4.96 6.20 11.06
N GLY A 61 -4.10 7.19 10.87
CA GLY A 61 -4.15 8.47 11.59
C GLY A 61 -3.78 8.41 13.08
N THR A 62 -3.23 7.29 13.57
CA THR A 62 -2.76 7.14 14.95
C THR A 62 -1.23 7.09 14.98
N LYS A 63 -0.59 7.85 15.87
CA LYS A 63 0.87 7.77 16.05
C LYS A 63 1.29 6.38 16.57
N VAL A 64 2.25 5.77 15.89
CA VAL A 64 2.80 4.43 16.14
C VAL A 64 4.33 4.51 16.20
N LEU A 65 4.84 5.13 17.26
CA LEU A 65 6.26 5.13 17.66
C LEU A 65 6.36 5.27 19.19
#